data_AF-X1UR87-F1
#
_entry.id   AF-X1UR87-F1
#
_cell.length_a   1.000
_cell.length_b   1.000
_cell.length_c   1.000
_cell.angle_alpha   90.00
_cell.angle_beta   90.00
_cell.angle_gamma   90.00
#
_symmetry.space_group_name_H-M   'P 1'
#
loop_
_entity.id
_entity.type
_entity.pdbx_description
1 polymer ?
#
loop_
_entity_poly.entity_id
_entity_poly.type
_entity_poly.pdbx_seq_one_letter_code
_entity_poly.pdbx_strand_id
1 'polypeptide(L)' 'IIAHRVTSQQDLQALNYIMQSYLLESIKKYMDDLPTLKGSAIILDDNSERIYPMRIRPRFTWHGGEAPTAIKAEKRL' A
#
# COMPACT_ATOMS: atom_id res chain seq x y z
N ILE A 1 -9.24 -6.18 -4.65
CA ILE A 1 -8.99 -5.10 -3.64
C ILE A 1 -7.57 -4.56 -3.84
N ILE A 2 -7.35 -3.26 -3.60
CA ILE A 2 -6.01 -2.67 -3.58
C ILE A 2 -5.79 -2.04 -2.20
N ALA A 3 -4.70 -2.42 -1.52
CA ALA A 3 -4.35 -1.87 -0.22
C ALA A 3 -2.89 -1.44 -0.20
N HIS A 4 -2.64 -0.18 0.14
CA HIS A 4 -1.29 0.27 0.49
C HIS A 4 -0.84 -0.35 1.81
N ARG A 5 0.46 -0.20 2.13
CA ARG A 5 0.98 -0.65 3.42
C ARG A 5 0.19 0.01 4.56
N VAL A 6 -0.44 -0.81 5.40
CA VAL A 6 -1.16 -0.38 6.61
C VAL A 6 -0.53 -1.02 7.83
N THR A 7 -0.37 -0.24 8.90
CA THR A 7 0.28 -0.69 10.15
C THR A 7 -0.66 -0.71 11.35
N SER A 8 -1.83 -0.06 11.24
CA SER A 8 -2.85 -0.09 12.28
C SER A 8 -3.41 -1.51 12.44
N GLN A 9 -3.48 -1.99 13.68
CA GLN A 9 -4.03 -3.31 13.96
C GLN A 9 -5.50 -3.43 13.54
N GLN A 10 -6.29 -2.37 13.73
CA GLN A 10 -7.71 -2.35 13.35
C GLN A 10 -7.87 -2.49 11.83
N ASP A 11 -7.05 -1.78 11.05
CA ASP A 11 -7.10 -1.85 9.59
C ASP A 11 -6.62 -3.20 9.07
N LEU A 12 -5.58 -3.78 9.69
CA LEU A 12 -5.11 -5.13 9.38
C LEU A 12 -6.20 -6.18 9.65
N GLN A 13 -6.96 -6.05 10.75
CA GLN A 13 -8.08 -6.94 11.07
C GLN A 13 -9.23 -6.78 10.07
N ALA A 14 -9.59 -5.53 9.72
CA ALA A 14 -10.62 -5.26 8.72
C ALA A 14 -10.23 -5.85 7.35
N LEU A 15 -8.97 -5.68 6.94
CA LEU A 15 -8.45 -6.27 5.71
C LEU A 15 -8.49 -7.80 5.74
N ASN A 16 -8.05 -8.43 6.84
CA ASN A 16 -8.16 -9.88 7.01
C ASN A 16 -9.62 -10.37 6.90
N TYR A 17 -10.57 -9.63 7.50
CA TYR A 17 -11.99 -9.98 7.44
C TYR A 17 -12.53 -9.93 6.00
N ILE A 18 -12.15 -8.91 5.24
CA ILE A 18 -12.60 -8.75 3.84
C ILE A 18 -11.99 -9.84 2.94
N MET A 19 -10.74 -10.24 3.17
CA MET A 19 -10.03 -11.17 2.27
C MET A 19 -10.45 -12.65 2.39
N GLN A 20 -11.38 -12.98 3.30
CA GLN A 20 -11.87 -14.34 3.57
C GLN A 20 -10.77 -15.35 3.97
N SER A 21 -11.18 -16.53 4.44
CA SER A 21 -10.32 -17.54 5.10
C SER A 21 -9.36 -18.31 4.18
N TYR A 22 -9.30 -18.00 2.89
CA TYR A 22 -8.60 -18.82 1.89
C TYR A 22 -7.08 -18.59 1.84
N LEU A 23 -6.58 -17.50 2.46
CA LEU A 23 -5.16 -17.21 2.54
C LEU A 23 -4.55 -17.83 3.80
N LEU A 24 -3.69 -18.83 3.61
CA LEU A 24 -2.96 -19.51 4.70
C LEU A 24 -1.98 -18.58 5.43
N GLU A 25 -1.45 -17.56 4.74
CA GLU A 25 -0.53 -16.58 5.32
C GLU A 25 -1.26 -15.32 5.78
N SER A 26 -0.89 -14.83 6.98
CA SER A 26 -1.48 -13.61 7.53
C SER A 26 -1.21 -12.40 6.62
N ILE A 27 -2.22 -11.56 6.39
CA ILE A 27 -2.08 -10.27 5.68
C ILE A 27 -0.97 -9.40 6.28
N LYS A 28 -0.76 -9.53 7.60
CA LYS A 28 0.34 -8.87 8.29
C LYS A 28 1.70 -9.15 7.65
N LYS A 29 1.97 -10.41 7.27
CA LYS A 29 3.22 -10.79 6.61
C LYS A 29 3.38 -10.07 5.28
N TYR A 30 2.36 -10.08 4.43
CA TYR A 30 2.37 -9.34 3.17
C TYR A 30 2.61 -7.83 3.37
N MET A 31 2.02 -7.24 4.41
CA MET A 31 2.23 -5.82 4.75
C MET A 31 3.64 -5.53 5.27
N ASP A 32 4.23 -6.47 6.01
CA ASP A 32 5.60 -6.36 6.52
C ASP A 32 6.64 -6.54 5.40
N ASP A 33 6.34 -7.41 4.42
CA ASP A 33 7.19 -7.68 3.25
C ASP A 33 7.14 -6.56 2.20
N LEU A 34 6.11 -5.69 2.23
CA LEU A 34 6.05 -4.53 1.33
C LEU A 34 7.19 -3.53 1.61
N PRO A 35 7.88 -3.05 0.55
CA PRO A 35 8.97 -2.09 0.72
C PRO A 35 8.45 -0.74 1.26
N THR A 36 9.31 0.01 1.95
CA THR A 36 9.02 1.37 2.46
C THR A 36 9.01 2.44 1.36
N LEU A 37 8.73 2.05 0.12
CA LEU A 37 8.67 2.95 -1.03
C LEU A 37 7.26 3.54 -1.17
N LYS A 38 7.18 4.81 -1.57
CA LYS A 38 5.90 5.45 -1.90
C LYS A 38 5.19 4.67 -3.01
N GLY A 39 3.90 4.42 -2.80
CA GLY A 39 3.04 3.69 -3.73
C GLY A 39 3.09 2.17 -3.58
N SER A 40 3.85 1.60 -2.64
CA SER A 40 3.85 0.15 -2.40
C SER A 40 2.49 -0.32 -1.90
N ALA A 41 1.97 -1.39 -2.51
CA ALA A 41 0.63 -1.90 -2.26
C ALA A 41 0.57 -3.41 -2.55
N ILE A 42 -0.46 -4.05 -2.02
CA ILE A 42 -0.91 -5.36 -2.48
C ILE A 42 -2.17 -5.22 -3.32
N ILE A 43 -2.32 -6.11 -4.30
CA ILE A 43 -3.61 -6.41 -4.93
C ILE A 43 -4.04 -7.80 -4.53
N LEU A 44 -5.25 -7.90 -4.02
CA LEU A 44 -5.99 -9.15 -3.96
C LEU A 44 -6.85 -9.27 -5.21
N ASP A 45 -6.63 -10.33 -5.96
CA ASP A 45 -7.47 -10.80 -7.06
C ASP A 45 -8.37 -11.93 -6.56
N ASP A 46 -9.68 -11.71 -6.59
CA ASP A 46 -10.71 -12.64 -6.14
C ASP A 46 -10.92 -13.80 -7.12
N ASN A 47 -10.64 -13.60 -8.41
CA ASN A 47 -10.80 -14.67 -9.40
C ASN A 47 -9.65 -15.68 -9.35
N SER A 48 -8.42 -15.21 -9.13
CA SER A 48 -7.24 -16.08 -9.05
C SER A 48 -6.84 -16.48 -7.62
N GLU A 49 -7.55 -15.96 -6.62
CA GLU A 49 -7.27 -16.14 -5.19
C GLU A 49 -5.80 -15.82 -4.82
N ARG A 50 -5.23 -14.78 -5.45
CA ARG A 50 -3.81 -14.44 -5.31
C ARG A 50 -3.61 -13.01 -4.83
N ILE A 51 -2.55 -12.85 -4.05
CA ILE A 51 -2.02 -11.57 -3.64
C ILE A 51 -0.78 -11.24 -4.46
N TYR A 52 -0.77 -10.05 -5.06
CA TYR A 52 0.35 -9.54 -5.83
C TYR A 52 0.94 -8.29 -5.15
N PRO A 53 2.25 -8.29 -4.81
CA PRO A 53 2.92 -7.05 -4.42
C PRO A 53 3.12 -6.17 -5.65
N MET A 54 2.88 -4.87 -5.50
CA MET A 54 3.04 -3.91 -6.58
C MET A 54 3.42 -2.52 -6.10
N ARG A 55 3.73 -1.66 -7.06
CA ARG A 55 3.96 -0.23 -6.81
C ARG A 55 3.14 0.61 -7.76
N ILE A 56 2.34 1.51 -7.19
CA ILE A 56 1.58 2.48 -7.94
C ILE A 56 2.54 3.49 -8.59
N ARG A 57 2.37 3.68 -9.91
CA ARG A 57 3.11 4.69 -10.66
C ARG A 57 2.72 6.09 -10.16
N PRO A 58 3.69 6.97 -9.83
CA PRO A 58 3.40 8.36 -9.51
C PRO A 58 2.63 9.07 -10.63
N ARG A 59 1.70 9.95 -10.27
CA ARG A 59 0.99 10.80 -11.22
C ARG A 59 1.85 12.01 -11.56
N PHE A 60 2.06 12.26 -12.85
CA PHE A 60 2.64 13.52 -13.31
C PHE A 60 1.54 14.59 -13.27
N THR A 61 1.60 15.47 -12.28
CA THR A 61 0.73 16.65 -12.14
C THR A 61 1.58 17.91 -12.07
N TRP A 62 0.96 19.08 -12.17
CA TRP A 62 1.66 20.37 -11.99
C TRP A 62 2.46 20.43 -10.67
N HIS A 63 1.92 19.83 -9.61
CA HIS A 63 2.59 19.73 -8.30
C HIS A 63 3.53 18.51 -8.19
N GLY A 64 3.80 17.81 -9.29
CA GLY A 64 4.69 16.63 -9.33
C GLY A 64 4.22 15.43 -8.52
N GLY A 65 2.97 15.45 -8.04
CA GLY A 65 2.49 14.48 -7.03
C GLY A 65 3.20 14.60 -5.69
N GLU A 66 3.86 15.73 -5.40
CA GLU A 66 4.44 15.98 -4.08
C GLU A 66 3.35 16.15 -3.03
N ALA A 67 3.65 15.70 -1.81
CA ALA A 67 2.82 15.98 -0.66
C ALA A 67 3.00 17.46 -0.27
N PRO A 68 1.93 18.17 0.11
CA PRO A 68 2.06 19.53 0.60
C PRO A 68 3.01 19.54 1.80
N THR A 69 3.96 20.47 1.80
CA THR A 69 4.84 20.71 2.94
C THR A 69 4.40 22.00 3.64
N ALA A 70 4.32 21.96 4.97
CA ALA A 70 4.02 23.14 5.77
C ALA A 70 5.18 24.15 5.78
N ILE A 71 6.40 23.68 5.45
CA ILE A 71 7.63 24.47 5.44
C ILE A 71 8.13 24.54 4.00
N LYS A 72 8.55 25.72 3.55
CA LYS A 72 9.19 25.86 2.23
C LYS A 72 10.44 24.98 2.19
N ALA A 73 10.48 24.06 1.22
CA ALA A 73 11.69 23.29 0.97
C ALA A 73 12.79 24.24 0.46
N GLU A 74 13.96 24.25 1.10
CA GLU A 74 15.12 24.92 0.54
C GLU A 74 15.53 24.19 -0.75
N LYS A 75 15.66 24.95 -1.85
CA LYS A 75 16.22 24.40 -3.09
C LYS A 75 17.68 24.04 -2.81
N ARG A 76 17.97 22.74 -2.70
CA ARG A 76 19.34 22.25 -2.72
C ARG A 76 19.84 22.34 -4.16
N LEU A 77 20.79 23.25 -4.38
CA LEU A 77 21.51 23.43 -5.65
C LEU A 77 22.35 22.20 -6.00
#